data_AF-A0AAU5UWQ7-F1
#
_entry.id   AF-A0AAU5UWQ7-F1
#
_cell.length_a   1.000
_cell.length_b   1.000
_cell.length_c   1.000
_cell.angle_alpha   90.00
_cell.angle_beta   90.00
_cell.angle_gamma   90.00
#
_symmetry.space_group_name_H-M   'P 1'
#
loop_
_entity.id
_entity.type
_entity.pdbx_description
1 polymer ?
#
loop_
_entity_poly.entity_id
_entity_poly.type
_entity_poly.pdbx_seq_one_letter_code
_entity_poly.pdbx_strand_id
1 'polypeptide(L)'
;MTLLLAEIEVQSRSVLAREEARLAGVRTLDGLRRWRDALVEANTLHDGSYGCALGALCAQLSDDDDRSRAALASAFDSWRQLLIETLARLRDLGVLTIEADPDKLGTGLLAALQGGHILAQNARSPRPMADALDMALDRIDAFADR
;
A
#
# COMPACT_ATOMS: atom_id res chain seq x y z
N MET A 1 11.09 -25.81 4.81
CA MET A 1 10.81 -24.44 4.35
C MET A 1 10.94 -24.46 2.84
N THR A 2 9.88 -24.15 2.09
CA THR A 2 9.92 -24.09 0.62
C THR A 2 10.65 -22.81 0.17
N LEU A 3 11.21 -22.81 -1.05
CA LEU A 3 11.88 -21.63 -1.62
C LEU A 3 10.93 -20.41 -1.68
N LEU A 4 9.66 -20.66 -2.04
CA LEU A 4 8.64 -19.63 -2.14
C LEU A 4 8.32 -18.96 -0.79
N LEU A 5 8.20 -19.75 0.30
CA LEU A 5 7.95 -19.21 1.63
C LEU A 5 9.11 -18.32 2.11
N ALA A 6 10.35 -18.74 1.86
CA ALA A 6 11.53 -17.94 2.18
C ALA A 6 11.59 -16.63 1.37
N GLU A 7 11.21 -16.69 0.10
CA GLU A 7 11.11 -15.50 -0.76
C GLU A 7 10.03 -14.53 -0.25
N ILE A 8 8.86 -15.04 0.12
CA ILE A 8 7.78 -14.23 0.72
C ILE A 8 8.29 -13.53 1.98
N GLU A 9 8.96 -14.23 2.89
CA GLU A 9 9.48 -13.64 4.12
C GLU A 9 10.47 -12.50 3.84
N VAL A 10 11.39 -12.70 2.90
CA VAL A 10 12.39 -11.70 2.51
C VAL A 10 11.73 -10.49 1.86
N GLN A 11 10.86 -10.71 0.87
CA GLN A 11 10.17 -9.62 0.16
C GLN A 11 9.25 -8.84 1.09
N SER A 12 8.52 -9.54 1.97
CA SER A 12 7.63 -8.92 2.96
C SER A 12 8.41 -8.01 3.90
N ARG A 13 9.54 -8.48 4.42
CA ARG A 13 10.39 -7.67 5.30
C ARG A 13 10.91 -6.42 4.60
N SER A 14 11.36 -6.55 3.35
CA SER A 14 11.89 -5.43 2.57
C SER A 14 10.81 -4.38 2.28
N VAL A 15 9.65 -4.81 1.81
CA VAL A 15 8.51 -3.92 1.54
C VAL A 15 8.05 -3.24 2.83
N LEU A 16 7.79 -3.99 3.90
CA LEU A 16 7.27 -3.45 5.15
C LEU A 16 8.24 -2.45 5.79
N ALA A 17 9.54 -2.76 5.84
CA ALA A 17 10.53 -1.83 6.40
C ALA A 17 10.60 -0.51 5.61
N ARG A 18 10.47 -0.58 4.28
CA ARG A 18 10.45 0.62 3.42
C ARG A 18 9.21 1.47 3.66
N GLU A 19 8.04 0.83 3.73
CA GLU A 19 6.77 1.54 3.94
C GLU A 19 6.66 2.11 5.35
N GLU A 20 7.10 1.38 6.38
CA GLU A 20 7.23 1.86 7.75
C GLU A 20 8.10 3.11 7.82
N ALA A 21 9.29 3.09 7.20
CA ALA A 21 10.19 4.24 7.20
C ALA A 21 9.57 5.48 6.54
N ARG A 22 8.79 5.32 5.46
CA ARG A 22 8.10 6.42 4.77
C ARG A 22 6.91 6.96 5.55
N LEU A 23 6.15 6.07 6.19
CA LEU A 23 4.91 6.42 6.89
C LEU A 23 5.15 6.91 8.33
N ALA A 24 6.26 6.52 8.96
CA ALA A 24 6.59 6.86 10.35
C ALA A 24 6.54 8.37 10.63
N GLY A 25 6.93 9.20 9.65
CA GLY A 25 6.96 10.65 9.75
C GLY A 25 5.72 11.38 9.24
N VAL A 26 4.71 10.68 8.71
CA VAL A 26 3.52 11.34 8.13
C VAL A 26 2.66 11.92 9.25
N ARG A 27 2.50 13.25 9.21
CA ARG A 27 1.72 14.06 10.17
C ARG A 27 0.77 15.05 9.49
N THR A 28 0.76 15.11 8.17
CA THR A 28 -0.10 16.01 7.37
C THR A 28 -0.59 15.28 6.13
N LEU A 29 -1.67 15.79 5.51
CA LEU A 29 -2.15 15.29 4.22
C LEU A 29 -1.10 15.44 3.12
N ASP A 30 -0.33 16.54 3.11
CA ASP A 30 0.80 16.70 2.20
C ASP A 30 1.88 15.62 2.40
N GLY A 31 2.09 15.18 3.65
CA GLY A 31 2.99 14.06 3.95
C GLY A 31 2.49 12.75 3.34
N LEU A 32 1.18 12.52 3.39
CA LEU A 32 0.55 11.35 2.77
C LEU A 32 0.62 11.43 1.23
N ARG A 33 0.42 12.61 0.65
CA ARG A 33 0.60 12.86 -0.80
C ARG A 33 2.06 12.62 -1.24
N ARG A 34 3.05 13.04 -0.44
CA ARG A 34 4.47 12.70 -0.71
C ARG A 34 4.75 11.20 -0.66
N TRP A 35 4.13 10.46 0.26
CA TRP A 35 4.22 9.00 0.28
C TRP A 35 3.65 8.38 -1.01
N ARG A 36 2.50 8.88 -1.47
CA ARG A 36 1.92 8.48 -2.76
C ARG A 36 2.88 8.75 -3.91
N ASP A 37 3.42 9.95 -3.98
CA ASP A 37 4.31 10.36 -5.09
C ASP A 37 5.54 9.45 -5.15
N ALA A 38 6.12 9.10 -4.00
CA ALA A 38 7.24 8.16 -3.93
C ALA A 38 6.88 6.74 -4.42
N LEU A 39 5.64 6.28 -4.23
CA LEU A 39 5.16 5.01 -4.77
C LEU A 39 5.03 5.06 -6.30
N VAL A 40 4.43 6.14 -6.82
CA VAL A 40 4.26 6.35 -8.26
C VAL A 40 5.61 6.51 -8.96
N GLU A 41 6.54 7.25 -8.36
CA GLU A 41 7.91 7.43 -8.87
C GLU A 41 8.68 6.10 -8.91
N ALA A 42 8.63 5.32 -7.83
CA ALA A 42 9.26 3.99 -7.79
C ALA A 42 8.71 3.06 -8.89
N ASN A 43 7.40 3.15 -9.17
CA ASN A 43 6.77 2.42 -10.26
C ASN A 43 7.17 2.98 -11.64
N THR A 44 7.40 4.29 -11.76
CA THR A 44 7.84 4.98 -12.99
C THR A 44 9.25 4.60 -13.40
N LEU A 45 10.18 4.45 -12.44
CA LEU A 45 11.57 4.03 -12.72
C LEU A 45 11.68 2.66 -13.42
N HIS A 46 10.58 1.92 -13.45
CA HIS A 46 10.47 0.63 -14.11
C HIS A 46 9.49 0.66 -15.31
N ASP A 47 9.07 1.83 -15.80
CA ASP A 47 8.01 2.00 -16.81
C ASP A 47 6.69 1.29 -16.42
N GLY A 48 6.39 1.27 -15.13
CA GLY A 48 5.27 0.51 -14.56
C GLY A 48 5.51 -1.00 -14.47
N SER A 49 6.68 -1.50 -14.88
CA SER A 49 7.04 -2.91 -14.81
C SER A 49 7.27 -3.39 -13.37
N TYR A 50 7.17 -4.70 -13.17
CA TYR A 50 7.41 -5.44 -11.92
C TYR A 50 6.32 -5.41 -10.84
N GLY A 51 5.23 -4.66 -11.01
CA GLY A 51 4.06 -4.74 -10.12
C GLY A 51 4.41 -4.60 -8.63
N CYS A 52 3.50 -5.03 -7.75
CA CYS A 52 3.83 -5.18 -6.34
C CYS A 52 4.59 -6.51 -6.14
N ALA A 53 5.77 -6.49 -5.49
CA ALA A 53 6.54 -7.71 -5.24
C ALA A 53 5.71 -8.80 -4.50
N LEU A 54 4.93 -8.40 -3.49
CA LEU A 54 4.02 -9.32 -2.79
C LEU A 54 2.84 -9.76 -3.66
N GLY A 55 2.29 -8.86 -4.48
CA GLY A 55 1.22 -9.18 -5.42
C GLY A 55 1.66 -10.16 -6.52
N ALA A 56 2.90 -10.04 -7.00
CA ALA A 56 3.48 -10.97 -7.98
C ALA A 56 3.69 -12.37 -7.39
N LEU A 57 4.00 -12.48 -6.11
CA LEU A 57 4.11 -13.76 -5.41
C LEU A 57 2.75 -14.43 -5.24
N CYS A 58 1.67 -13.67 -5.00
CA CYS A 58 0.31 -14.22 -5.00
C CYS A 58 -0.04 -14.95 -6.30
N ALA A 59 0.38 -14.41 -7.45
CA ALA A 59 0.12 -15.01 -8.76
C ALA A 59 0.91 -16.29 -9.03
N GLN A 60 1.97 -16.55 -8.25
CA GLN A 60 2.81 -17.76 -8.36
C GLN A 60 2.35 -18.89 -7.42
N LEU A 61 1.43 -18.61 -6.49
CA LEU A 61 0.90 -19.60 -5.57
C LEU A 61 0.09 -20.67 -6.32
N SER A 62 0.31 -21.94 -5.99
CA SER A 62 -0.65 -22.99 -6.29
C SER A 62 -1.83 -22.95 -5.31
N ASP A 63 -2.95 -23.57 -5.67
CA ASP A 63 -4.12 -23.67 -4.81
C ASP A 63 -3.83 -24.45 -3.50
N ASP A 64 -2.82 -25.32 -3.50
CA ASP A 64 -2.46 -26.17 -2.35
C ASP A 64 -1.38 -25.59 -1.40
N ASP A 65 -0.83 -24.39 -1.67
CA ASP A 65 0.22 -23.79 -0.82
C ASP A 65 -0.33 -22.88 0.29
N ASP A 66 -1.02 -23.50 1.26
CA ASP A 66 -1.66 -22.80 2.38
C ASP A 66 -0.70 -22.01 3.26
N ARG A 67 0.54 -22.47 3.42
CA ARG A 67 1.53 -21.80 4.27
C ARG A 67 2.02 -20.50 3.63
N SER A 68 2.35 -20.54 2.34
CA SER A 68 2.73 -19.34 1.60
C SER A 68 1.57 -18.35 1.48
N ARG A 69 0.34 -18.85 1.31
CA ARG A 69 -0.89 -18.03 1.33
C ARG A 69 -1.08 -17.32 2.67
N ALA A 70 -0.92 -18.03 3.79
CA ALA A 70 -1.02 -17.44 5.13
C ALA A 70 0.09 -16.40 5.38
N ALA A 71 1.31 -16.66 4.93
CA ALA A 71 2.43 -15.72 5.06
C ALA A 71 2.18 -14.43 4.25
N LEU A 72 1.71 -14.54 3.01
CA LEU A 72 1.33 -13.37 2.20
C LEU A 72 0.16 -12.60 2.80
N ALA A 73 -0.87 -13.29 3.30
CA ALA A 73 -2.00 -12.66 3.97
C ALA A 73 -1.53 -11.86 5.19
N SER A 74 -0.64 -12.43 6.01
CA SER A 74 -0.03 -11.72 7.14
C SER A 74 0.77 -10.50 6.70
N ALA A 75 1.52 -10.59 5.59
CA ALA A 75 2.30 -9.47 5.09
C ALA A 75 1.42 -8.31 4.60
N PHE A 76 0.35 -8.61 3.85
CA PHE A 76 -0.63 -7.60 3.46
C PHE A 76 -1.35 -7.00 4.66
N ASP A 77 -1.64 -7.82 5.67
CA ASP A 77 -2.26 -7.33 6.90
C ASP A 77 -1.34 -6.36 7.64
N SER A 78 -0.05 -6.67 7.78
CA SER A 78 0.93 -5.75 8.36
C SER A 78 1.03 -4.44 7.57
N TRP A 79 1.01 -4.49 6.24
CA TRP A 79 1.02 -3.27 5.43
C TRP A 79 -0.26 -2.45 5.62
N ARG A 80 -1.41 -3.12 5.67
CA ARG A 80 -2.71 -2.51 5.96
C ARG A 80 -2.67 -1.78 7.30
N GLN A 81 -2.09 -2.40 8.34
CA GLN A 81 -1.96 -1.78 9.66
C GLN A 81 -1.10 -0.51 9.64
N LEU A 82 0.03 -0.49 8.92
CA LEU A 82 0.85 0.73 8.78
C LEU A 82 0.04 1.92 8.22
N LEU A 83 -0.86 1.66 7.27
CA LEU A 83 -1.74 2.69 6.71
C LEU A 83 -2.82 3.12 7.71
N ILE A 84 -3.46 2.16 8.38
CA ILE A 84 -4.48 2.42 9.41
C ILE A 84 -3.89 3.27 10.53
N GLU A 85 -2.73 2.90 11.06
CA GLU A 85 -2.03 3.63 12.11
C GLU A 85 -1.65 5.05 11.67
N THR A 86 -1.29 5.22 10.40
CA THR A 86 -0.99 6.55 9.84
C THR A 86 -2.24 7.42 9.78
N LEU A 87 -3.36 6.89 9.31
CA LEU A 87 -4.62 7.63 9.24
C LEU A 87 -5.21 7.90 10.64
N ALA A 88 -5.10 6.95 11.57
CA ALA A 88 -5.48 7.13 12.97
C ALA A 88 -4.66 8.27 13.60
N ARG A 89 -3.35 8.29 13.34
CA ARG A 89 -2.48 9.39 13.79
C ARG A 89 -2.89 10.74 13.21
N LEU A 90 -3.23 10.83 11.93
CA LEU A 90 -3.71 12.07 11.33
C LEU A 90 -5.01 12.54 12.00
N ARG A 91 -5.93 11.62 12.31
CA ARG A 91 -7.15 11.92 13.07
C ARG A 91 -6.84 12.41 14.48
N ASP A 92 -5.96 11.73 15.21
CA ASP A 92 -5.59 12.09 16.58
C ASP A 92 -4.88 13.46 16.67
N LEU A 93 -4.23 13.88 15.58
CA LEU A 93 -3.63 15.20 15.44
C LEU A 93 -4.62 16.30 15.00
N GLY A 94 -5.88 15.95 14.75
CA GLY A 94 -6.89 16.88 14.24
C GLY A 94 -6.69 17.24 12.76
N VAL A 95 -5.91 16.47 12.00
CA VAL A 95 -5.79 16.66 10.54
C VAL A 95 -7.00 16.07 9.82
N LEU A 96 -7.53 14.97 10.35
CA LEU A 96 -8.78 14.35 9.90
C LEU A 96 -9.84 14.48 10.99
N THR A 97 -11.11 14.63 10.60
CA THR A 97 -12.23 14.66 11.55
C THR A 97 -12.49 13.30 12.20
N ILE A 98 -13.25 13.27 13.29
CA ILE A 98 -13.57 12.04 14.03
C ILE A 98 -14.38 11.03 13.20
N GLU A 99 -15.10 11.51 12.18
CA GLU A 99 -15.86 10.68 11.24
C GLU A 99 -14.98 9.91 10.25
N ALA A 100 -13.69 10.24 10.15
CA ALA A 100 -12.73 9.45 9.39
C ALA A 100 -12.53 8.10 10.08
N ASP A 101 -12.97 7.03 9.41
CA ASP A 101 -12.74 5.63 9.81
C ASP A 101 -11.39 5.15 9.26
N PRO A 102 -10.32 5.04 10.09
CA PRO A 102 -8.99 4.70 9.62
C PRO A 102 -8.91 3.28 9.08
N ASP A 103 -9.67 2.33 9.65
CA ASP A 103 -9.71 0.93 9.20
C ASP A 103 -10.24 0.82 7.77
N LYS A 104 -11.37 1.46 7.51
CA LYS A 104 -12.00 1.46 6.18
C LYS A 104 -11.16 2.20 5.16
N LEU A 105 -10.65 3.39 5.51
CA LEU A 105 -9.83 4.21 4.63
C LEU A 105 -8.48 3.54 4.33
N GLY A 106 -7.82 2.97 5.33
CA GLY A 106 -6.55 2.26 5.17
C GLY A 106 -6.68 1.01 4.30
N THR A 107 -7.77 0.25 4.47
CA THR A 107 -8.10 -0.90 3.62
C THR A 107 -8.34 -0.47 2.17
N GLY A 108 -9.13 0.59 1.95
CA GLY A 108 -9.38 1.14 0.61
C GLY A 108 -8.11 1.65 -0.06
N LEU A 109 -7.23 2.32 0.69
CA LEU A 109 -5.95 2.82 0.19
C LEU A 109 -5.00 1.68 -0.21
N LEU A 110 -4.91 0.62 0.59
CA LEU A 110 -4.13 -0.57 0.22
C LEU A 110 -4.70 -1.25 -1.03
N ALA A 111 -6.02 -1.36 -1.14
CA ALA A 111 -6.66 -1.93 -2.32
C ALA A 111 -6.38 -1.11 -3.59
N ALA A 112 -6.47 0.23 -3.50
CA ALA A 112 -6.12 1.13 -4.58
C ALA A 112 -4.65 0.99 -5.00
N LEU A 113 -3.74 0.84 -4.03
CA LEU A 113 -2.33 0.58 -4.27
C LEU A 113 -2.08 -0.73 -5.01
N GLN A 114 -2.65 -1.84 -4.55
CA GLN A 114 -2.46 -3.16 -5.17
C GLN A 114 -3.09 -3.23 -6.57
N GLY A 115 -4.31 -2.72 -6.73
CA GLY A 115 -4.95 -2.61 -8.04
C GLY A 115 -4.18 -1.69 -8.98
N GLY A 116 -3.65 -0.58 -8.47
CA GLY A 116 -2.81 0.36 -9.20
C GLY A 116 -1.56 -0.30 -9.78
N HIS A 117 -0.86 -1.13 -9.00
CA HIS A 117 0.30 -1.89 -9.50
C HIS A 117 -0.07 -2.82 -10.66
N ILE A 118 -1.20 -3.55 -10.56
CA ILE A 118 -1.66 -4.45 -11.64
C ILE A 118 -1.96 -3.66 -12.92
N LEU A 119 -2.69 -2.55 -12.80
CA LEU A 119 -3.06 -1.73 -13.95
C LEU A 119 -1.84 -1.05 -14.58
N ALA A 120 -0.93 -0.53 -13.76
CA ALA A 120 0.28 0.13 -14.25
C ALA A 120 1.21 -0.83 -15.00
N GLN A 121 1.35 -2.06 -14.50
CA GLN A 121 2.13 -3.11 -15.16
C GLN A 121 1.56 -3.48 -16.53
N ASN A 122 0.24 -3.64 -16.63
CA ASN A 122 -0.40 -3.97 -17.90
C ASN A 122 -0.33 -2.81 -18.89
N ALA A 123 -0.51 -1.57 -18.41
CA ALA A 123 -0.45 -0.37 -19.25
C ALA A 123 0.97 0.07 -19.60
N ARG A 124 2.01 -0.50 -18.95
CA ARG A 124 3.40 0.00 -18.98
C ARG A 124 3.46 1.50 -18.74
N SER A 125 2.70 1.95 -17.74
CA SER A 125 2.52 3.36 -17.43
C SER A 125 2.19 3.51 -15.95
N PRO A 126 2.79 4.46 -15.23
CA PRO A 126 2.45 4.71 -13.83
C PRO A 126 1.08 5.39 -13.66
N ARG A 127 0.48 5.90 -14.74
CA ARG A 127 -0.72 6.73 -14.70
C ARG A 127 -1.93 6.05 -14.03
N PRO A 128 -2.30 4.79 -14.33
CA PRO A 128 -3.45 4.15 -13.67
C PRO A 128 -3.26 4.01 -12.15
N MET A 129 -2.02 3.80 -11.70
CA MET A 129 -1.70 3.76 -10.27
C MET A 129 -1.83 5.14 -9.64
N ALA A 130 -1.34 6.19 -10.31
CA ALA A 130 -1.48 7.57 -9.85
C ALA A 130 -2.96 7.95 -9.68
N ASP A 131 -3.78 7.69 -10.70
CA ASP A 131 -5.22 7.99 -10.70
C ASP A 131 -5.96 7.24 -9.57
N ALA A 132 -5.66 5.94 -9.38
CA ALA A 132 -6.29 5.14 -8.31
C ALA A 132 -5.93 5.64 -6.91
N LEU A 133 -4.66 5.99 -6.69
CA LEU A 133 -4.20 6.54 -5.41
C LEU A 133 -4.75 7.94 -5.17
N ASP A 134 -4.84 8.78 -6.20
CA ASP A 134 -5.45 10.11 -6.09
C ASP A 134 -6.91 10.02 -5.64
N MET A 135 -7.71 9.14 -6.26
CA MET A 135 -9.10 8.93 -5.85
C MET A 135 -9.23 8.46 -4.39
N ALA A 136 -8.32 7.59 -3.94
CA ALA A 136 -8.31 7.13 -2.55
C ALA A 136 -7.93 8.27 -1.58
N LEU A 137 -6.94 9.10 -1.94
CA LEU A 137 -6.53 10.26 -1.14
C LEU A 137 -7.60 11.35 -1.13
N ASP A 138 -8.28 11.63 -2.23
CA ASP A 138 -9.37 12.59 -2.28
C ASP A 138 -10.53 12.17 -1.36
N ARG A 139 -10.77 10.86 -1.23
CA ARG A 139 -11.75 10.35 -0.26
C ARG A 139 -11.32 10.58 1.19
N ILE A 140 -10.02 10.51 1.48
CA ILE A 140 -9.45 10.82 2.80
C ILE A 140 -9.54 12.32 3.06
N ASP A 141 -9.18 13.16 2.08
CA ASP A 141 -9.24 14.62 2.16
C ASP A 141 -10.66 15.16 2.35
N ALA A 142 -11.69 14.42 1.92
CA ALA A 142 -13.08 14.75 2.21
C ALA A 142 -13.41 14.73 3.72
N PHE A 143 -12.53 14.16 4.55
CA PHE A 143 -12.59 14.22 6.01
C PHE A 143 -11.51 15.15 6.61
N ALA A 144 -10.90 16.04 5.84
CA ALA A 144 -9.98 17.02 6.39
C ALA A 144 -10.72 17.99 7.33
N ASP A 145 -10.17 18.21 8.52
CA ASP A 145 -10.66 19.26 9.43
C ASP A 145 -10.23 20.62 8.84
N ARG A 146 -11.19 21.46 8.48
CA ARG A 146 -10.98 22.72 7.74
C ARG A 146 -11.05 23.94 8.65
#